data_AF-K1JGW1-F1
#
_entry.id   AF-K1JGW1-F1
#
_cell.length_a   1.000
_cell.length_b   1.000
_cell.length_c   1.000
_cell.angle_alpha   90.00
_cell.angle_beta   90.00
_cell.angle_gamma   90.00
#
_symmetry.space_group_name_H-M   'P 1'
#
loop_
_entity.id
_entity.type
_entity.pdbx_description
1 polymer ?
#
loop_
_entity_poly.entity_id
_entity_poly.type
_entity_poly.pdbx_seq_one_letter_code
_entity_poly.pdbx_strand_id
1 'polypeptide(L)'
;MTTLRSVTLAVTGGIAAYKCCELVRGLKKAGIDVHVAMTEHAAAFVGPITFEALTGHPVALTEWAPGPQGSMPHIELNRSNDLLIVMPATANIIAKAAHGIADDLVSTMIAARRQPVLFVPAMNRFMWENPANLRNVEQLRRDGALFAGPACGFQACGDVGAGRMVEPSEVLDLLPGLLAPKSLSGRRVVITAGPTFEPIDDVRGITNKSSGLQGYEIARASRDAGADVTLVSGPVHLPTPFGVKRVDVTTAAEMLASVEEALKANGADVFIGVAAVADWRIATAVSGKMKKTDGRPPELRFEENPDILRTVGTRSDVKLKVGFAAEAENLEAYARGKCISKHADLIVGNLARTAIGSPDNCVLLVTPESAEAFGPASKREVALKIVSRIASMLNSQTSLIQNHAD
;
A
#
# COMPACT_ATOMS: atom_id res chain seq x y z
N MET A 1 -16.06 6.92 -0.30
CA MET A 1 -14.67 7.21 -0.73
C MET A 1 -14.75 8.22 -1.84
N THR A 2 -14.05 9.35 -1.73
CA THR A 2 -13.93 10.31 -2.83
C THR A 2 -13.13 9.63 -3.94
N THR A 3 -13.83 9.15 -4.97
CA THR A 3 -13.18 8.63 -6.17
C THR A 3 -12.58 9.83 -6.91
N LEU A 4 -11.27 9.80 -7.15
CA LEU A 4 -10.62 10.73 -8.08
C LEU A 4 -11.32 10.62 -9.43
N ARG A 5 -11.90 11.72 -9.92
CA ARG A 5 -12.60 11.78 -11.20
C ARG A 5 -11.75 12.46 -12.27
N SER A 6 -11.04 13.51 -11.88
CA SER A 6 -10.22 14.32 -12.78
C SER A 6 -8.89 14.67 -12.13
N VAL A 7 -7.81 14.60 -12.90
CA VAL A 7 -6.47 15.01 -12.46
C VAL A 7 -5.80 15.87 -13.52
N THR A 8 -4.96 16.79 -13.08
CA THR A 8 -4.03 17.47 -13.97
C THR A 8 -2.62 16.97 -13.73
N LEU A 9 -1.96 16.54 -14.80
CA LEU A 9 -0.58 16.09 -14.81
C LEU A 9 0.30 17.22 -15.35
N ALA A 10 1.09 17.81 -14.47
CA ALA A 10 2.10 18.80 -14.79
C ALA A 10 3.45 18.11 -15.03
N VAL A 11 3.88 18.08 -16.30
CA VAL A 11 5.12 17.42 -16.72
C VAL A 11 6.27 18.43 -16.75
N THR A 12 7.36 18.12 -16.05
CA THR A 12 8.56 18.99 -16.02
C THR A 12 9.78 18.35 -16.70
N GLY A 13 10.76 19.18 -17.04
CA GLY A 13 11.92 18.78 -17.86
C GLY A 13 12.93 17.88 -17.15
N GLY A 14 12.78 16.57 -17.29
CA GLY A 14 13.78 15.59 -16.87
C GLY A 14 13.68 14.29 -17.66
N ILE A 15 14.76 13.50 -17.65
CA ILE A 15 14.84 12.24 -18.40
C ILE A 15 13.70 11.27 -18.10
N ALA A 16 13.10 11.36 -16.90
CA ALA A 16 11.99 10.51 -16.49
C ALA A 16 10.62 10.94 -17.05
N ALA A 17 10.55 12.00 -17.88
CA ALA A 17 9.30 12.50 -18.47
C ALA A 17 8.54 11.44 -19.28
N TYR A 18 9.23 10.52 -19.96
CA TYR A 18 8.57 9.44 -20.72
C TYR A 18 7.70 8.50 -19.85
N LYS A 19 8.07 8.32 -18.57
CA LYS A 19 7.30 7.48 -17.64
C LYS A 19 5.92 8.09 -17.33
N CYS A 20 5.73 9.39 -17.57
CA CYS A 20 4.44 10.04 -17.42
C CYS A 20 3.41 9.47 -18.40
N CYS A 21 3.84 9.01 -19.58
CA CYS A 21 2.95 8.36 -20.55
C CYS A 21 2.31 7.09 -19.97
N GLU A 22 3.06 6.30 -19.20
CA GLU A 22 2.55 5.10 -18.53
C GLU A 22 1.56 5.46 -17.41
N LEU A 23 1.85 6.52 -16.65
CA LEU A 23 0.92 7.03 -15.63
C LEU A 23 -0.41 7.44 -16.27
N VAL A 24 -0.38 8.21 -17.37
CA VAL A 24 -1.59 8.63 -18.09
C VAL A 24 -2.41 7.42 -18.53
N ARG A 25 -1.77 6.39 -19.10
CA ARG A 25 -2.46 5.15 -19.50
C ARG A 25 -3.12 4.45 -18.31
N GLY A 26 -2.43 4.38 -17.18
CA GLY A 26 -2.97 3.79 -15.95
C GLY A 26 -4.16 4.56 -15.39
N LEU A 27 -4.08 5.90 -15.35
CA LEU A 27 -5.16 6.79 -14.93
C LEU A 27 -6.39 6.64 -15.83
N LYS A 28 -6.21 6.67 -17.15
CA LYS A 28 -7.30 6.48 -18.13
C LYS A 28 -7.94 5.10 -17.99
N LYS A 29 -7.14 4.04 -17.77
CA LYS A 29 -7.67 2.69 -17.50
C LYS A 29 -8.51 2.63 -16.22
N ALA A 30 -8.19 3.46 -15.23
CA ALA A 30 -8.97 3.61 -14.01
C ALA A 30 -10.22 4.52 -14.18
N GLY A 31 -10.49 5.00 -15.40
CA GLY A 31 -11.63 5.87 -15.69
C GLY A 31 -11.45 7.32 -15.23
N ILE A 32 -10.21 7.73 -14.94
CA ILE A 32 -9.88 9.09 -14.50
C ILE A 32 -9.68 9.98 -15.72
N ASP A 33 -10.30 11.16 -15.72
CA ASP A 33 -10.06 12.19 -16.73
C ASP A 33 -8.71 12.87 -16.48
N VAL A 34 -7.87 13.01 -17.51
CA VAL A 34 -6.49 13.47 -17.36
C VAL A 34 -6.22 14.64 -18.28
N HIS A 35 -5.94 15.80 -17.69
CA HIS A 35 -5.46 16.99 -18.39
C HIS A 35 -3.96 17.12 -18.21
N VAL A 36 -3.25 17.65 -19.22
CA VAL A 36 -1.79 17.74 -19.19
C VAL A 36 -1.35 19.18 -19.42
N ALA A 37 -0.47 19.64 -18.54
CA ALA A 37 0.32 20.86 -18.72
C ALA A 37 1.80 20.49 -18.74
N MET A 38 2.60 21.14 -19.59
CA MET A 38 4.01 20.84 -19.72
C MET A 38 4.84 22.11 -19.61
N THR A 39 5.99 22.03 -18.93
CA THR A 39 7.03 23.04 -19.08
C THR A 39 7.64 22.94 -20.48
N GLU A 40 8.21 24.03 -21.01
CA GLU A 40 8.99 24.02 -22.25
C GLU A 40 10.09 22.94 -22.22
N HIS A 41 10.79 22.81 -21.09
CA HIS A 41 11.85 21.82 -20.90
C HIS A 41 11.34 20.37 -20.96
N ALA A 42 10.07 20.11 -20.60
CA ALA A 42 9.48 18.79 -20.74
C ALA A 42 9.21 18.41 -22.20
N ALA A 43 8.81 19.40 -23.01
CA ALA A 43 8.54 19.20 -24.44
C ALA A 43 9.79 18.79 -25.23
N ALA A 44 10.99 19.08 -24.72
CA ALA A 44 12.25 18.61 -25.29
C ALA A 44 12.50 17.10 -25.08
N PHE A 45 11.84 16.47 -24.09
CA PHE A 45 11.97 15.02 -23.84
C PHE A 45 10.84 14.21 -24.47
N VAL A 46 9.60 14.71 -24.36
CA VAL A 46 8.40 14.05 -24.89
C VAL A 46 7.54 15.11 -25.57
N GLY A 47 7.15 14.86 -26.82
CA GLY A 47 6.33 15.80 -27.57
C GLY A 47 4.91 15.93 -27.00
N PRO A 48 4.30 17.13 -27.00
CA PRO A 48 2.92 17.34 -26.56
C PRO A 48 1.91 16.41 -27.24
N ILE A 49 2.09 16.15 -28.55
CA ILE A 49 1.22 15.29 -29.35
C ILE A 49 1.06 13.87 -28.78
N THR A 50 2.08 13.36 -28.07
CA THR A 50 2.00 12.05 -27.40
C THR A 50 0.97 12.10 -26.27
N PHE A 51 0.97 13.16 -25.48
CA PHE A 51 0.00 13.30 -24.39
C PHE A 51 -1.40 13.57 -24.93
N GLU A 52 -1.56 14.39 -25.97
CA GLU A 52 -2.85 14.64 -26.63
C GLU A 52 -3.48 13.34 -27.13
N ALA A 53 -2.69 12.48 -27.77
CA ALA A 53 -3.15 11.17 -28.25
C ALA A 53 -3.56 10.23 -27.10
N LEU A 54 -2.91 10.33 -25.93
CA LEU A 54 -3.20 9.48 -24.77
C LEU A 54 -4.39 9.98 -23.94
N THR A 55 -4.55 11.29 -23.79
CA THR A 55 -5.59 11.91 -22.96
C THR A 55 -6.88 12.14 -23.74
N GLY A 56 -6.77 12.47 -25.03
CA GLY A 56 -7.87 12.99 -25.85
C GLY A 56 -8.11 14.49 -25.65
N HIS A 57 -7.22 15.19 -24.94
CA HIS A 57 -7.33 16.62 -24.62
C HIS A 57 -6.11 17.39 -25.13
N PRO A 58 -6.26 18.67 -25.52
CA PRO A 58 -5.12 19.54 -25.83
C PRO A 58 -4.14 19.64 -24.67
N VAL A 59 -2.85 19.78 -24.98
CA VAL A 59 -1.81 19.98 -23.97
C VAL A 59 -1.49 21.46 -23.83
N ALA A 60 -1.54 21.97 -22.60
CA ALA A 60 -1.18 23.37 -22.32
C ALA A 60 0.33 23.52 -22.12
N LEU A 61 0.95 24.42 -22.89
CA LEU A 61 2.40 24.68 -22.85
C LEU A 61 2.76 26.06 -22.26
N THR A 62 1.84 27.01 -22.35
CA THR A 62 2.07 28.42 -21.95
C THR A 62 0.84 28.99 -21.27
N GLU A 63 1.01 30.10 -20.56
CA GLU A 63 -0.11 30.84 -19.94
C GLU A 63 -1.09 31.43 -20.95
N TRP A 64 -0.68 31.47 -22.22
CA TRP A 64 -1.45 32.05 -23.32
C TRP A 64 -2.10 30.99 -24.20
N ALA A 65 -1.98 29.70 -23.82
CA ALA A 65 -2.60 28.63 -24.57
C ALA A 65 -4.13 28.85 -24.64
N PRO A 66 -4.74 28.75 -25.83
CA PRO A 66 -6.17 28.98 -25.99
C PRO A 66 -6.97 27.88 -25.27
N GLY A 67 -7.89 28.29 -24.40
CA GLY A 67 -8.84 27.41 -23.70
C GLY A 67 -10.27 27.61 -24.19
N PRO A 68 -11.18 26.64 -23.95
CA PRO A 68 -12.57 26.71 -24.37
C PRO A 68 -13.40 27.80 -23.64
N GLN A 69 -12.95 28.27 -22.46
CA GLN A 69 -13.64 29.31 -21.67
C GLN A 69 -12.85 30.61 -21.49
N GLY A 70 -11.65 30.72 -22.05
CA GLY A 70 -10.78 31.88 -21.90
C GLY A 70 -9.30 31.58 -22.11
N SER A 71 -8.45 32.59 -21.87
CA SER A 71 -6.99 32.54 -22.01
C SER A 71 -6.27 32.47 -20.66
N MET A 72 -6.77 31.65 -19.73
CA MET A 72 -6.13 31.46 -18.41
C MET A 72 -5.99 29.97 -18.05
N PRO A 73 -5.13 29.20 -18.77
CA PRO A 73 -4.94 27.77 -18.53
C PRO A 73 -4.56 27.44 -17.07
N HIS A 74 -3.79 28.32 -16.43
CA HIS A 74 -3.35 28.14 -15.04
C HIS A 74 -4.49 28.17 -14.01
N ILE A 75 -5.63 28.80 -14.34
CA ILE A 75 -6.84 28.78 -13.52
C ILE A 75 -7.79 27.67 -13.97
N GLU A 76 -7.99 27.52 -15.27
CA GLU A 76 -8.96 26.57 -15.84
C GLU A 76 -8.58 25.12 -15.51
N LEU A 77 -7.31 24.76 -15.69
CA LEU A 77 -6.83 23.41 -15.38
C LEU A 77 -6.94 23.09 -13.90
N ASN A 78 -6.78 24.08 -13.01
CA ASN A 78 -6.94 23.92 -11.56
C ASN A 78 -8.40 23.93 -11.08
N ARG A 79 -9.34 24.46 -11.87
CA ARG A 79 -10.74 24.60 -11.44
C ARG A 79 -11.50 23.26 -11.46
N SER A 80 -11.12 22.38 -12.37
CA SER A 80 -11.89 21.18 -12.73
C SER A 80 -11.16 19.87 -12.44
N ASN A 81 -10.21 19.87 -11.50
CA ASN A 81 -9.45 18.69 -11.10
C ASN A 81 -9.50 18.44 -9.59
N ASP A 82 -9.36 17.17 -9.20
CA ASP A 82 -9.33 16.74 -7.80
C ASP A 82 -7.89 16.70 -7.23
N LEU A 83 -6.89 16.65 -8.10
CA LEU A 83 -5.47 16.50 -7.77
C LEU A 83 -4.59 17.08 -8.88
N LEU A 84 -3.54 17.81 -8.49
CA LEU A 84 -2.42 18.17 -9.36
C LEU A 84 -1.25 17.23 -9.10
N ILE A 85 -0.79 16.53 -10.14
CA ILE A 85 0.38 15.65 -10.08
C ILE A 85 1.52 16.34 -10.82
N VAL A 86 2.62 16.65 -10.12
CA VAL A 86 3.86 17.17 -10.73
C VAL A 86 4.82 16.01 -10.92
N MET A 87 4.97 15.53 -12.15
CA MET A 87 5.75 14.34 -12.47
C MET A 87 6.42 14.46 -13.84
N PRO A 88 7.76 14.28 -13.93
CA PRO A 88 8.69 14.32 -12.81
C PRO A 88 8.64 15.69 -12.11
N ALA A 89 8.81 15.72 -10.79
CA ALA A 89 9.10 16.93 -10.04
C ALA A 89 10.62 17.14 -9.96
N THR A 90 11.14 17.98 -10.84
CA THR A 90 12.56 18.36 -10.84
C THR A 90 12.94 19.23 -9.64
N ALA A 91 14.23 19.32 -9.31
CA ALA A 91 14.69 20.24 -8.25
C ALA A 91 14.29 21.69 -8.54
N ASN A 92 14.29 22.09 -9.82
CA ASN A 92 13.87 23.42 -10.26
C ASN A 92 12.40 23.70 -9.89
N ILE A 93 11.48 22.81 -10.25
CA ILE A 93 10.05 23.05 -9.95
C ILE A 93 9.77 22.98 -8.44
N ILE A 94 10.47 22.12 -7.70
CA ILE A 94 10.37 22.04 -6.24
C ILE A 94 10.84 23.34 -5.59
N ALA A 95 11.97 23.91 -6.06
CA ALA A 95 12.46 25.19 -5.58
C ALA A 95 11.49 26.33 -5.90
N LYS A 96 10.99 26.40 -7.15
CA LYS A 96 10.00 27.41 -7.55
C LYS A 96 8.74 27.34 -6.67
N ALA A 97 8.20 26.14 -6.49
CA ALA A 97 7.02 25.91 -5.66
C ALA A 97 7.22 26.34 -4.20
N ALA A 98 8.36 25.98 -3.59
CA ALA A 98 8.66 26.32 -2.20
C ALA A 98 8.85 27.82 -1.96
N HIS A 99 9.28 28.56 -2.99
CA HIS A 99 9.53 30.00 -2.92
C HIS A 99 8.45 30.87 -3.58
N GLY A 100 7.37 30.27 -4.09
CA GLY A 100 6.27 31.01 -4.73
C GLY A 100 6.66 31.65 -6.06
N ILE A 101 7.64 31.11 -6.78
CA ILE A 101 8.00 31.57 -8.11
C ILE A 101 6.98 31.01 -9.11
N ALA A 102 6.40 31.89 -9.93
CA ALA A 102 5.36 31.60 -10.92
C ALA A 102 5.70 32.30 -12.25
N ASP A 103 6.68 31.75 -12.96
CA ASP A 103 7.32 32.33 -14.15
C ASP A 103 7.17 31.44 -15.40
N ASP A 104 6.49 30.30 -15.27
CA ASP A 104 6.06 29.42 -16.36
C ASP A 104 4.69 28.81 -16.03
N LEU A 105 3.99 28.26 -17.03
CA LEU A 105 2.63 27.73 -16.85
C LEU A 105 2.51 26.76 -15.66
N VAL A 106 3.45 25.82 -15.51
CA VAL A 106 3.38 24.79 -14.47
C VAL A 106 3.61 25.39 -13.08
N SER A 107 4.60 26.26 -12.93
CA SER A 107 4.87 26.95 -11.66
C SER A 107 3.72 27.89 -11.27
N THR A 108 3.13 28.60 -12.23
CA THR A 108 1.92 29.42 -12.02
C THR A 108 0.71 28.55 -11.64
N MET A 109 0.54 27.38 -12.25
CA MET A 109 -0.49 26.42 -11.83
C MET A 109 -0.28 25.93 -10.39
N ILE A 110 0.96 25.66 -9.99
CA ILE A 110 1.26 25.25 -8.61
C ILE A 110 0.96 26.40 -7.64
N ALA A 111 1.27 27.65 -8.00
CA ALA A 111 0.96 28.82 -7.18
C ALA A 111 -0.54 29.08 -7.07
N ALA A 112 -1.30 28.88 -8.15
CA ALA A 112 -2.75 29.10 -8.22
C ALA A 112 -3.61 27.89 -7.79
N ARG A 113 -2.97 26.84 -7.24
CA ARG A 113 -3.64 25.59 -6.87
C ARG A 113 -4.74 25.80 -5.82
N ARG A 114 -5.80 25.00 -5.90
CA ARG A 114 -6.86 24.90 -4.88
C ARG A 114 -7.03 23.51 -4.30
N GLN A 115 -6.50 22.53 -5.02
CA GLN A 115 -6.51 21.11 -4.75
C GLN A 115 -5.16 20.67 -4.14
N PRO A 116 -5.10 19.45 -3.56
CA PRO A 116 -3.83 18.85 -3.16
C PRO A 116 -2.85 18.71 -4.34
N VAL A 117 -1.55 18.78 -4.04
CA VAL A 117 -0.49 18.58 -5.03
C VAL A 117 0.36 17.40 -4.63
N LEU A 118 0.54 16.47 -5.56
CA LEU A 118 1.47 15.37 -5.46
C LEU A 118 2.73 15.68 -6.27
N PHE A 119 3.85 15.86 -5.59
CA PHE A 119 5.16 15.91 -6.22
C PHE A 119 5.75 14.50 -6.33
N VAL A 120 6.23 14.14 -7.52
CA VAL A 120 6.88 12.86 -7.80
C VAL A 120 8.34 13.13 -8.18
N PRO A 121 9.28 13.24 -7.22
CA PRO A 121 10.61 13.75 -7.47
C PRO A 121 11.42 12.87 -8.41
N ALA A 122 12.16 13.50 -9.34
CA ALA A 122 13.13 12.81 -10.18
C ALA A 122 14.32 13.73 -10.46
N MET A 123 15.50 13.35 -9.97
CA MET A 123 16.75 14.11 -10.15
C MET A 123 17.96 13.23 -9.81
N ASN A 124 19.17 13.69 -10.15
CA ASN A 124 20.39 13.02 -9.70
C ASN A 124 20.47 13.02 -8.15
N ARG A 125 21.09 12.00 -7.55
CA ARG A 125 21.25 11.88 -6.09
C ARG A 125 21.84 13.11 -5.41
N PHE A 126 22.85 13.75 -6.01
CA PHE A 126 23.50 14.92 -5.42
C PHE A 126 22.59 16.14 -5.46
N MET A 127 21.69 16.22 -6.45
CA MET A 127 20.63 17.26 -6.46
C MET A 127 19.60 16.98 -5.37
N TRP A 128 19.22 15.72 -5.16
CA TRP A 128 18.26 15.34 -4.13
C TRP A 128 18.79 15.61 -2.71
N GLU A 129 20.02 15.13 -2.44
CA GLU A 129 20.74 15.25 -1.17
C GLU A 129 21.20 16.70 -0.88
N ASN A 130 21.09 17.61 -1.85
CA ASN A 130 21.47 19.01 -1.66
C ASN A 130 20.65 19.65 -0.51
N PRO A 131 21.30 20.29 0.48
CA PRO A 131 20.60 20.91 1.60
C PRO A 131 19.51 21.90 1.21
N ALA A 132 19.67 22.64 0.11
CA ALA A 132 18.64 23.56 -0.38
C ALA A 132 17.40 22.81 -0.87
N ASN A 133 17.59 21.74 -1.64
CA ASN A 133 16.49 20.90 -2.11
C ASN A 133 15.76 20.23 -0.94
N LEU A 134 16.49 19.69 0.03
CA LEU A 134 15.90 19.08 1.24
C LEU A 134 15.06 20.09 2.05
N ARG A 135 15.54 21.33 2.21
CA ARG A 135 14.76 22.41 2.86
C ARG A 135 13.48 22.72 2.08
N ASN A 136 13.54 22.78 0.75
CA ASN A 136 12.38 23.06 -0.09
C ASN A 136 11.33 21.95 -0.01
N VAL A 137 11.77 20.69 -0.05
CA VAL A 137 10.88 19.52 0.10
C VAL A 137 10.19 19.55 1.47
N GLU A 138 10.94 19.81 2.54
CA GLU A 138 10.40 19.88 3.90
C GLU A 138 9.42 21.05 4.08
N GLN A 139 9.73 22.22 3.51
CA GLN A 139 8.82 23.36 3.49
C GLN A 139 7.51 23.01 2.79
N LEU A 140 7.56 22.43 1.59
CA LEU A 140 6.37 22.03 0.85
C LEU A 140 5.53 20.99 1.61
N ARG A 141 6.15 20.04 2.32
CA ARG A 141 5.42 19.09 3.18
C ARG A 141 4.66 19.81 4.29
N ARG A 142 5.29 20.80 4.94
CA ARG A 142 4.63 21.63 5.97
C ARG A 142 3.47 22.43 5.38
N ASP A 143 3.61 22.88 4.14
CA ASP A 143 2.56 23.57 3.38
C ASP A 143 1.47 22.61 2.85
N GLY A 144 1.50 21.34 3.24
CA GLY A 144 0.48 20.33 2.92
C GLY A 144 0.68 19.62 1.57
N ALA A 145 1.82 19.80 0.91
CA ALA A 145 2.12 19.06 -0.32
C ALA A 145 2.41 17.59 -0.05
N LEU A 146 1.95 16.74 -0.97
CA LEU A 146 2.15 15.31 -0.94
C LEU A 146 3.39 14.94 -1.77
N PHE A 147 4.09 13.89 -1.37
CA PHE A 147 5.28 13.40 -2.07
C PHE A 147 5.20 11.89 -2.31
N ALA A 148 5.56 11.46 -3.52
CA ALA A 148 5.81 10.07 -3.86
C ALA A 148 7.28 9.88 -4.25
N GLY A 149 8.07 9.31 -3.35
CA GLY A 149 9.51 9.09 -3.55
C GLY A 149 10.40 10.26 -3.12
N PRO A 150 11.62 10.36 -3.68
CA PRO A 150 12.15 9.53 -4.76
C PRO A 150 12.44 8.09 -4.30
N ALA A 151 12.53 7.18 -5.27
CA ALA A 151 13.04 5.84 -5.06
C ALA A 151 14.58 5.85 -4.93
N CYS A 152 15.12 4.82 -4.27
CA CYS A 152 16.55 4.55 -4.22
C CYS A 152 16.93 3.49 -5.28
N GLY A 153 18.07 3.68 -5.96
CA GLY A 153 18.59 2.69 -6.91
C GLY A 153 19.58 3.27 -7.90
N PHE A 154 19.89 2.49 -8.94
CA PHE A 154 20.74 2.90 -10.06
C PHE A 154 20.06 4.01 -10.89
N GLN A 155 20.81 5.04 -11.24
CA GLN A 155 20.34 6.24 -11.94
C GLN A 155 20.93 6.30 -13.36
N ALA A 156 20.28 7.06 -14.26
CA ALA A 156 20.70 7.16 -15.65
C ALA A 156 22.12 7.72 -15.86
N CYS A 157 22.66 8.42 -14.86
CA CYS A 157 24.02 8.95 -14.83
C CYS A 157 25.08 7.96 -14.33
N GLY A 158 24.68 6.75 -13.89
CA GLY A 158 25.58 5.73 -13.35
C GLY A 158 25.67 5.68 -11.82
N ASP A 159 25.11 6.66 -11.12
CA ASP A 159 25.10 6.72 -9.65
C ASP A 159 24.09 5.73 -9.02
N VAL A 160 24.34 5.34 -7.77
CA VAL A 160 23.37 4.62 -6.92
C VAL A 160 23.01 5.50 -5.72
N GLY A 161 21.71 5.71 -5.49
CA GLY A 161 21.22 6.51 -4.36
C GLY A 161 19.77 6.94 -4.53
N ALA A 162 19.26 7.71 -3.56
CA ALA A 162 17.95 8.34 -3.65
C ALA A 162 17.93 9.40 -4.76
N GLY A 163 16.87 9.47 -5.56
CA GLY A 163 16.73 10.47 -6.63
C GLY A 163 16.02 9.95 -7.88
N ARG A 164 15.97 8.63 -8.03
CA ARG A 164 15.19 7.99 -9.09
C ARG A 164 13.70 8.26 -8.87
N MET A 165 12.97 8.54 -9.95
CA MET A 165 11.51 8.61 -9.88
C MET A 165 10.93 7.26 -9.45
N VAL A 166 9.92 7.28 -8.59
CA VAL A 166 9.09 6.08 -8.34
C VAL A 166 8.43 5.64 -9.64
N GLU A 167 8.10 4.35 -9.73
CA GLU A 167 7.48 3.81 -10.92
C GLU A 167 6.03 4.30 -11.06
N PRO A 168 5.51 4.49 -12.29
CA PRO A 168 4.13 4.93 -12.52
C PRO A 168 3.09 4.05 -11.83
N SER A 169 3.34 2.74 -11.76
CA SER A 169 2.48 1.79 -11.04
C SER A 169 2.45 2.06 -9.53
N GLU A 170 3.55 2.51 -8.92
CA GLU A 170 3.62 2.89 -7.51
C GLU A 170 2.88 4.20 -7.23
N VAL A 171 2.93 5.15 -8.18
CA VAL A 171 2.11 6.38 -8.09
C VAL A 171 0.63 6.02 -8.14
N LEU A 172 0.20 5.21 -9.12
CA LEU A 172 -1.19 4.73 -9.22
C LEU A 172 -1.65 4.00 -7.96
N ASP A 173 -0.74 3.25 -7.33
CA ASP A 173 -1.00 2.53 -6.09
C ASP A 173 -1.26 3.45 -4.90
N LEU A 174 -0.62 4.62 -4.86
CA LEU A 174 -0.75 5.61 -3.79
C LEU A 174 -2.03 6.44 -3.91
N LEU A 175 -2.46 6.75 -5.13
CA LEU A 175 -3.53 7.72 -5.40
C LEU A 175 -4.80 7.52 -4.55
N PRO A 176 -5.34 6.29 -4.40
CA PRO A 176 -6.56 6.07 -3.63
C PRO A 176 -6.39 6.41 -2.15
N GLY A 177 -5.18 6.21 -1.61
CA GLY A 177 -4.86 6.53 -0.23
C GLY A 177 -4.60 8.01 0.01
N LEU A 178 -4.14 8.78 -0.97
CA LEU A 178 -3.75 10.18 -0.78
C LEU A 178 -4.90 11.06 -0.29
N LEU A 179 -6.11 10.84 -0.79
CA LEU A 179 -7.32 11.57 -0.38
C LEU A 179 -8.20 10.81 0.62
N ALA A 180 -7.78 9.62 1.06
CA ALA A 180 -8.53 8.82 2.01
C ALA A 180 -8.38 9.39 3.44
N PRO A 181 -9.41 9.26 4.29
CA PRO A 181 -9.29 9.57 5.71
C PRO A 181 -8.12 8.83 6.37
N LYS A 182 -7.30 9.55 7.13
CA LYS A 182 -6.12 9.00 7.82
C LYS A 182 -6.49 8.43 9.20
N SER A 183 -7.45 7.50 9.21
CA SER A 183 -8.05 6.96 10.44
C SER A 183 -7.08 6.13 11.30
N LEU A 184 -5.94 5.71 10.75
CA LEU A 184 -4.85 5.03 11.44
C LEU A 184 -3.55 5.87 11.46
N SER A 185 -3.65 7.20 11.26
CA SER A 185 -2.48 8.09 11.32
C SER A 185 -1.70 7.91 12.63
N GLY A 186 -0.39 7.72 12.52
CA GLY A 186 0.51 7.52 13.67
C GLY A 186 0.39 6.16 14.35
N ARG A 187 -0.39 5.22 13.79
CA ARG A 187 -0.54 3.85 14.32
C ARG A 187 0.43 2.90 13.66
N ARG A 188 0.91 1.94 14.43
CA ARG A 188 1.78 0.86 13.95
C ARG A 188 0.99 -0.43 13.74
N VAL A 189 1.07 -0.99 12.53
CA VAL A 189 0.33 -2.19 12.13
C VAL A 189 1.30 -3.27 11.65
N VAL A 190 1.26 -4.45 12.25
CA VAL A 190 2.04 -5.63 11.85
C VAL A 190 1.09 -6.67 11.26
N ILE A 191 1.41 -7.16 10.06
CA ILE A 191 0.54 -8.05 9.28
C ILE A 191 1.34 -9.27 8.84
N THR A 192 0.79 -10.47 8.99
CA THR A 192 1.33 -11.68 8.35
C THR A 192 0.51 -12.01 7.10
N ALA A 193 1.12 -12.31 5.96
CA ALA A 193 0.40 -12.73 4.74
C ALA A 193 1.10 -13.87 3.98
N GLY A 194 0.39 -14.47 3.03
CA GLY A 194 0.90 -15.60 2.24
C GLY A 194 0.82 -16.94 2.96
N PRO A 195 1.16 -18.05 2.28
CA PRO A 195 1.29 -19.36 2.90
C PRO A 195 2.64 -19.51 3.61
N THR A 196 2.78 -20.47 4.52
CA THR A 196 4.11 -20.96 4.92
C THR A 196 4.45 -22.24 4.16
N PHE A 197 5.74 -22.50 3.97
CA PHE A 197 6.27 -23.70 3.33
C PHE A 197 7.16 -24.44 4.33
N GLU A 198 6.66 -25.57 4.83
CA GLU A 198 7.37 -26.40 5.81
C GLU A 198 8.17 -27.48 5.08
N PRO A 199 9.51 -27.44 5.10
CA PRO A 199 10.33 -28.36 4.33
C PRO A 199 10.18 -29.80 4.84
N ILE A 200 10.00 -30.72 3.89
CA ILE A 200 10.16 -32.16 4.09
C ILE A 200 11.61 -32.56 3.77
N ASP A 201 12.12 -32.04 2.67
CA ASP A 201 13.51 -32.10 2.21
C ASP A 201 13.85 -30.80 1.44
N ASP A 202 15.07 -30.67 0.90
CA ASP A 202 15.50 -29.46 0.17
C ASP A 202 14.66 -29.14 -1.09
N VAL A 203 13.79 -30.06 -1.53
CA VAL A 203 13.01 -29.95 -2.78
C VAL A 203 11.50 -29.89 -2.51
N ARG A 204 11.03 -30.49 -1.42
CA ARG A 204 9.61 -30.72 -1.14
C ARG A 204 9.24 -30.12 0.20
N GLY A 205 7.99 -29.68 0.32
CA GLY A 205 7.45 -29.18 1.56
C GLY A 205 5.94 -29.18 1.58
N ILE A 206 5.40 -28.90 2.76
CA ILE A 206 3.97 -28.78 3.05
C ILE A 206 3.62 -27.31 3.00
N THR A 207 2.58 -26.95 2.25
CA THR A 207 2.11 -25.57 2.13
C THR A 207 0.60 -25.55 1.99
N ASN A 208 -0.02 -24.52 2.55
CA ASN A 208 -1.41 -24.21 2.30
C ASN A 208 -1.59 -23.51 0.96
N LYS A 209 -2.73 -23.71 0.30
CA LYS A 209 -3.09 -22.97 -0.92
C LYS A 209 -3.55 -21.57 -0.52
N SER A 210 -2.66 -20.59 -0.59
CA SER A 210 -2.99 -19.18 -0.38
C SER A 210 -2.32 -18.32 -1.42
N SER A 211 -3.08 -17.39 -2.01
CA SER A 211 -2.49 -16.40 -2.91
C SER A 211 -1.84 -15.23 -2.16
N GLY A 212 -2.06 -15.11 -0.84
CA GLY A 212 -1.62 -13.96 -0.04
C GLY A 212 -2.36 -12.65 -0.30
N LEU A 213 -3.19 -12.58 -1.36
CA LEU A 213 -3.78 -11.33 -1.87
C LEU A 213 -4.59 -10.55 -0.82
N GLN A 214 -5.34 -11.25 0.05
CA GLN A 214 -6.14 -10.57 1.08
C GLN A 214 -5.25 -9.80 2.06
N GLY A 215 -4.13 -10.36 2.49
CA GLY A 215 -3.21 -9.69 3.40
C GLY A 215 -2.49 -8.50 2.76
N TYR A 216 -2.16 -8.59 1.47
CA TYR A 216 -1.58 -7.48 0.71
C TYR A 216 -2.56 -6.31 0.56
N GLU A 217 -3.84 -6.59 0.29
CA GLU A 217 -4.87 -5.54 0.22
C GLU A 217 -5.15 -4.91 1.60
N ILE A 218 -5.07 -5.69 2.69
CA ILE A 218 -5.17 -5.14 4.06
C ILE A 218 -3.95 -4.27 4.38
N ALA A 219 -2.74 -4.67 3.97
CA ALA A 219 -1.54 -3.87 4.15
C ALA A 219 -1.66 -2.53 3.39
N ARG A 220 -2.14 -2.57 2.15
CA ARG A 220 -2.44 -1.38 1.35
C ARG A 220 -3.47 -0.48 2.02
N ALA A 221 -4.61 -1.03 2.43
CA ALA A 221 -5.67 -0.28 3.09
C ALA A 221 -5.21 0.34 4.42
N SER A 222 -4.37 -0.36 5.18
CA SER A 222 -3.79 0.14 6.43
C SER A 222 -2.85 1.32 6.17
N ARG A 223 -1.98 1.22 5.16
CA ARG A 223 -1.10 2.30 4.69
C ARG A 223 -1.91 3.50 4.19
N ASP A 224 -2.96 3.25 3.41
CA ASP A 224 -3.86 4.29 2.89
C ASP A 224 -4.55 5.06 4.02
N ALA A 225 -4.91 4.36 5.10
CA ALA A 225 -5.42 4.93 6.34
C ALA A 225 -4.36 5.64 7.21
N GLY A 226 -3.09 5.70 6.79
CA GLY A 226 -2.02 6.45 7.45
C GLY A 226 -1.18 5.67 8.46
N ALA A 227 -1.31 4.34 8.51
CA ALA A 227 -0.50 3.52 9.41
C ALA A 227 0.95 3.33 8.91
N ASP A 228 1.87 3.14 9.86
CA ASP A 228 3.17 2.52 9.60
C ASP A 228 3.00 0.98 9.56
N VAL A 229 3.24 0.38 8.40
CA VAL A 229 2.87 -1.02 8.14
C VAL A 229 4.12 -1.88 7.93
N THR A 230 4.24 -2.93 8.74
CA THR A 230 5.17 -4.03 8.51
C THR A 230 4.42 -5.28 8.07
N LEU A 231 4.78 -5.83 6.90
CA LEU A 231 4.20 -7.02 6.29
C LEU A 231 5.22 -8.17 6.34
N VAL A 232 5.00 -9.16 7.21
CA VAL A 232 5.74 -10.41 7.23
C VAL A 232 5.08 -11.36 6.23
N SER A 233 5.76 -11.67 5.13
CA SER A 233 5.17 -12.37 4.00
C SER A 233 5.82 -13.73 3.78
N GLY A 234 5.00 -14.77 3.75
CA GLY A 234 5.38 -16.07 3.22
C GLY A 234 5.56 -16.06 1.69
N PRO A 235 5.99 -17.17 1.07
CA PRO A 235 6.27 -17.25 -0.35
C PRO A 235 5.06 -16.91 -1.25
N VAL A 236 5.09 -15.72 -1.86
CA VAL A 236 4.14 -15.27 -2.89
C VAL A 236 4.82 -14.37 -3.94
N HIS A 237 4.24 -14.32 -5.15
CA HIS A 237 4.70 -13.47 -6.24
C HIS A 237 3.86 -12.19 -6.39
N LEU A 238 3.54 -11.54 -5.26
CA LEU A 238 2.81 -10.28 -5.23
C LEU A 238 3.77 -9.10 -5.01
N PRO A 239 3.61 -7.98 -5.73
CA PRO A 239 4.38 -6.77 -5.46
C PRO A 239 4.00 -6.21 -4.09
N THR A 240 5.01 -5.75 -3.35
CA THR A 240 4.79 -5.08 -2.07
C THR A 240 4.05 -3.75 -2.31
N PRO A 241 2.95 -3.46 -1.58
CA PRO A 241 2.31 -2.14 -1.64
C PRO A 241 3.33 -1.03 -1.33
N PHE A 242 3.33 0.05 -2.11
CA PHE A 242 4.36 1.07 -1.95
C PHE A 242 4.30 1.72 -0.55
N GLY A 243 5.45 1.91 0.09
CA GLY A 243 5.52 2.44 1.46
C GLY A 243 5.20 1.42 2.58
N VAL A 244 4.96 0.15 2.25
CA VAL A 244 4.88 -0.94 3.24
C VAL A 244 6.25 -1.60 3.39
N LYS A 245 6.70 -1.81 4.63
CA LYS A 245 7.95 -2.56 4.92
C LYS A 245 7.67 -4.06 4.85
N ARG A 246 8.24 -4.77 3.88
CA ARG A 246 8.11 -6.23 3.75
C ARG A 246 9.29 -6.96 4.39
N VAL A 247 9.00 -8.07 5.06
CA VAL A 247 9.97 -9.07 5.53
C VAL A 247 9.57 -10.41 4.93
N ASP A 248 10.45 -11.02 4.14
CA ASP A 248 10.21 -12.32 3.53
C ASP A 248 10.61 -13.46 4.47
N VAL A 249 9.74 -14.45 4.57
CA VAL A 249 9.92 -15.67 5.37
C VAL A 249 9.44 -16.89 4.59
N THR A 250 9.89 -18.08 4.99
CA THR A 250 9.49 -19.33 4.35
C THR A 250 8.63 -20.16 5.29
N THR A 251 9.08 -20.37 6.52
CA THR A 251 8.43 -21.29 7.49
C THR A 251 7.56 -20.55 8.53
N ALA A 252 6.68 -21.29 9.20
CA ALA A 252 5.90 -20.77 10.32
C ALA A 252 6.79 -20.27 11.47
N ALA A 253 7.90 -20.96 11.74
CA ALA A 253 8.86 -20.57 12.78
C ALA A 253 9.58 -19.26 12.43
N GLU A 254 10.03 -19.10 11.18
CA GLU A 254 10.63 -17.85 10.70
C GLU A 254 9.62 -16.70 10.72
N MET A 255 8.36 -16.98 10.36
CA MET A 255 7.28 -16.00 10.42
C MET A 255 7.04 -15.52 11.85
N LEU A 256 6.95 -16.43 12.82
CA LEU A 256 6.82 -16.05 14.23
C LEU A 256 8.01 -15.20 14.69
N ALA A 257 9.23 -15.65 14.45
CA ALA A 257 10.44 -14.92 14.85
C ALA A 257 10.48 -13.50 14.27
N SER A 258 10.08 -13.36 12.99
CA SER A 258 10.02 -12.05 12.32
C SER A 258 8.92 -11.15 12.89
N VAL A 259 7.78 -11.72 13.29
CA VAL A 259 6.72 -10.98 13.99
C VAL A 259 7.20 -10.51 15.35
N GLU A 260 7.85 -11.37 16.13
CA GLU A 260 8.39 -11.02 17.44
C GLU A 260 9.45 -9.93 17.35
N GLU A 261 10.38 -10.04 16.40
CA GLU A 261 11.39 -9.00 16.17
C GLU A 261 10.75 -7.69 15.72
N ALA A 262 9.71 -7.73 14.87
CA ALA A 262 8.95 -6.54 14.53
C ALA A 262 8.32 -5.91 15.79
N LEU A 263 7.77 -6.69 16.72
CA LEU A 263 7.10 -6.17 17.92
C LEU A 263 8.07 -5.70 19.02
N LYS A 264 9.30 -6.21 19.05
CA LYS A 264 10.26 -6.09 20.16
C LYS A 264 10.53 -4.68 20.69
N ALA A 265 10.68 -3.69 19.81
CA ALA A 265 11.11 -2.34 20.24
C ALA A 265 9.97 -1.48 20.81
N ASN A 266 8.79 -1.51 20.18
CA ASN A 266 7.71 -0.55 20.44
C ASN A 266 6.30 -1.19 20.48
N GLY A 267 6.19 -2.52 20.49
CA GLY A 267 4.91 -3.21 20.36
C GLY A 267 4.20 -2.88 19.04
N ALA A 268 2.86 -2.95 19.02
CA ALA A 268 2.06 -2.46 17.90
C ALA A 268 0.68 -1.97 18.36
N ASP A 269 0.06 -1.05 17.62
CA ASP A 269 -1.35 -0.75 17.85
C ASP A 269 -2.23 -1.89 17.33
N VAL A 270 -1.84 -2.53 16.22
CA VAL A 270 -2.61 -3.62 15.61
C VAL A 270 -1.70 -4.74 15.11
N PHE A 271 -2.07 -5.98 15.41
CA PHE A 271 -1.56 -7.17 14.74
C PHE A 271 -2.66 -7.83 13.91
N ILE A 272 -2.36 -8.21 12.67
CA ILE A 272 -3.31 -8.87 11.75
C ILE A 272 -2.72 -10.19 11.23
N GLY A 273 -3.19 -11.29 11.80
CA GLY A 273 -2.84 -12.66 11.42
C GLY A 273 -3.71 -13.20 10.28
N VAL A 274 -3.33 -12.91 9.03
CA VAL A 274 -4.03 -13.37 7.80
C VAL A 274 -3.23 -14.40 6.97
N ALA A 275 -2.01 -14.73 7.39
CA ALA A 275 -1.21 -15.75 6.72
C ALA A 275 -1.86 -17.14 6.85
N ALA A 276 -1.72 -17.95 5.81
CA ALA A 276 -2.14 -19.34 5.80
C ALA A 276 -1.00 -20.21 6.33
N VAL A 277 -0.76 -20.12 7.63
CA VAL A 277 0.26 -20.89 8.35
C VAL A 277 -0.11 -22.37 8.34
N ALA A 278 0.83 -23.24 8.00
CA ALA A 278 0.64 -24.70 8.07
C ALA A 278 0.55 -25.14 9.54
N ASP A 279 -0.44 -25.97 9.90
CA ASP A 279 -0.61 -26.44 11.28
C ASP A 279 0.50 -27.42 11.72
N TRP A 280 1.15 -28.08 10.76
CA TRP A 280 2.13 -29.15 11.01
C TRP A 280 3.42 -28.92 10.21
N ARG A 281 4.55 -29.34 10.79
CA ARG A 281 5.87 -29.43 10.13
C ARG A 281 6.50 -30.82 10.34
N ILE A 282 7.59 -31.12 9.63
CA ILE A 282 8.34 -32.36 9.82
C ILE A 282 9.35 -32.20 10.96
N ALA A 283 9.27 -33.06 11.97
CA ALA A 283 10.14 -33.03 13.15
C ALA A 283 11.63 -33.24 12.81
N THR A 284 11.91 -34.01 11.76
CA THR A 284 13.26 -34.31 11.28
C THR A 284 13.38 -34.02 9.78
N ALA A 285 13.29 -32.74 9.40
CA ALA A 285 13.55 -32.33 8.02
C ALA A 285 14.96 -32.80 7.60
N VAL A 286 15.06 -33.46 6.45
CA VAL A 286 16.31 -34.07 5.98
C VAL A 286 17.01 -33.12 5.01
N SER A 287 18.30 -32.85 5.22
CA SER A 287 19.12 -32.13 4.24
C SER A 287 19.40 -33.04 3.04
N GLY A 288 19.23 -32.49 1.84
CA GLY A 288 19.32 -33.20 0.57
C GLY A 288 18.03 -33.91 0.16
N LYS A 289 17.87 -34.14 -1.15
CA LYS A 289 16.70 -34.83 -1.72
C LYS A 289 16.58 -36.24 -1.15
N MET A 290 15.46 -36.55 -0.48
CA MET A 290 15.19 -37.92 -0.03
C MET A 290 15.21 -38.89 -1.21
N LYS A 291 16.10 -39.88 -1.12
CA LYS A 291 16.24 -40.95 -2.11
C LYS A 291 15.16 -42.01 -1.90
N LYS A 292 14.76 -42.67 -2.99
CA LYS A 292 13.88 -43.85 -2.90
C LYS A 292 14.69 -45.00 -2.29
N THR A 293 14.27 -45.49 -1.13
CA THR A 293 14.76 -46.73 -0.53
C THR A 293 13.73 -47.83 -0.77
N ASP A 294 14.14 -48.84 -1.56
CA ASP A 294 13.45 -50.14 -1.72
C ASP A 294 11.94 -50.08 -2.03
N GLY A 295 11.49 -49.03 -2.72
CA GLY A 295 10.08 -48.87 -3.13
C GLY A 295 9.10 -48.58 -2.00
N ARG A 296 9.57 -48.39 -0.76
CA ARG A 296 8.71 -48.04 0.38
C ARG A 296 8.49 -46.53 0.47
N PRO A 297 7.29 -46.05 0.83
CA PRO A 297 7.08 -44.64 1.11
C PRO A 297 7.92 -44.22 2.34
N PRO A 298 8.46 -42.99 2.35
CA PRO A 298 9.17 -42.48 3.52
C PRO A 298 8.20 -42.30 4.69
N GLU A 299 8.65 -42.61 5.91
CA GLU A 299 7.93 -42.27 7.14
C GLU A 299 8.16 -40.78 7.44
N LEU A 300 7.08 -40.01 7.51
CA LEU A 300 7.10 -38.59 7.88
C LEU A 300 6.51 -38.43 9.28
N ARG A 301 7.30 -37.88 10.20
CA ARG A 301 6.86 -37.56 11.56
C ARG A 301 6.51 -36.09 11.64
N PHE A 302 5.23 -35.82 11.91
CA PHE A 302 4.70 -34.47 12.05
C PHE A 302 4.79 -33.99 13.49
N GLU A 303 5.08 -32.71 13.64
CA GLU A 303 4.92 -31.97 14.89
C GLU A 303 4.16 -30.66 14.63
N GLU A 304 3.52 -30.13 15.68
CA GLU A 304 2.70 -28.93 15.58
C GLU A 304 3.58 -27.69 15.35
N ASN A 305 3.14 -26.80 14.46
CA ASN A 305 3.77 -25.51 14.26
C ASN A 305 3.38 -24.51 15.36
N PRO A 306 4.19 -23.46 15.57
CA PRO A 306 3.84 -22.43 16.52
C PRO A 306 2.59 -21.66 16.06
N ASP A 307 1.66 -21.44 17.00
CA ASP A 307 0.48 -20.61 16.76
C ASP A 307 0.81 -19.13 16.94
N ILE A 308 1.04 -18.44 15.83
CA ILE A 308 1.44 -17.03 15.79
C ILE A 308 0.36 -16.14 16.43
N LEU A 309 -0.92 -16.34 16.10
CA LEU A 309 -2.00 -15.50 16.61
C LEU A 309 -2.18 -15.68 18.11
N ARG A 310 -2.12 -16.91 18.62
CA ARG A 310 -2.18 -17.17 20.06
C ARG A 310 -0.98 -16.57 20.79
N THR A 311 0.22 -16.72 20.23
CA THR A 311 1.45 -16.18 20.82
C THR A 311 1.35 -14.66 20.95
N VAL A 312 0.97 -13.96 19.88
CA VAL A 312 0.77 -12.50 19.90
C VAL A 312 -0.43 -12.10 20.76
N GLY A 313 -1.49 -12.91 20.80
CA GLY A 313 -2.69 -12.66 21.59
C GLY A 313 -2.43 -12.48 23.08
N THR A 314 -1.42 -13.18 23.62
CA THR A 314 -1.01 -13.05 25.03
C THR A 314 -0.21 -11.79 25.35
N ARG A 315 0.20 -11.02 24.33
CA ARG A 315 1.02 -9.83 24.51
C ARG A 315 0.17 -8.61 24.91
N SER A 316 0.65 -7.87 25.92
CA SER A 316 0.05 -6.62 26.38
C SER A 316 0.48 -5.40 25.57
N ASP A 317 1.62 -5.47 24.88
CA ASP A 317 2.16 -4.40 24.02
C ASP A 317 1.57 -4.39 22.60
N VAL A 318 0.55 -5.22 22.36
CA VAL A 318 -0.28 -5.21 21.14
C VAL A 318 -1.71 -4.86 21.53
N LYS A 319 -2.20 -3.70 21.10
CA LYS A 319 -3.51 -3.19 21.56
C LYS A 319 -4.68 -3.95 20.97
N LEU A 320 -4.63 -4.22 19.66
CA LEU A 320 -5.68 -4.95 18.95
C LEU A 320 -5.11 -6.14 18.16
N LYS A 321 -5.71 -7.32 18.30
CA LYS A 321 -5.33 -8.56 17.62
C LYS A 321 -6.45 -9.03 16.71
N VAL A 322 -6.14 -9.15 15.43
CA VAL A 322 -7.08 -9.57 14.40
C VAL A 322 -6.61 -10.90 13.81
N GLY A 323 -7.49 -11.89 13.77
CA GLY A 323 -7.24 -13.19 13.15
C GLY A 323 -8.18 -13.49 12.00
N PHE A 324 -7.88 -14.54 11.26
CA PHE A 324 -8.73 -15.04 10.18
C PHE A 324 -9.18 -16.48 10.43
N ALA A 325 -10.36 -16.82 9.95
CA ALA A 325 -10.90 -18.16 9.95
C ALA A 325 -11.36 -18.56 8.54
N ALA A 326 -10.97 -19.76 8.12
CA ALA A 326 -11.46 -20.34 6.88
C ALA A 326 -12.77 -21.09 7.13
N GLU A 327 -13.52 -21.22 6.03
CA GLU A 327 -14.78 -21.92 5.82
C GLU A 327 -15.10 -23.01 6.86
N ALA A 328 -16.09 -22.74 7.71
CA ALA A 328 -16.60 -23.69 8.70
C ALA A 328 -18.14 -23.72 8.67
N GLU A 329 -18.71 -24.90 8.90
CA GLU A 329 -20.11 -25.00 9.30
C GLU A 329 -20.28 -24.28 10.65
N ASN A 330 -21.28 -23.40 10.77
CA ASN A 330 -21.47 -22.53 11.93
C ASN A 330 -20.27 -21.57 12.20
N LEU A 331 -19.88 -20.82 11.16
CA LEU A 331 -18.74 -19.89 11.15
C LEU A 331 -18.72 -18.91 12.34
N GLU A 332 -19.86 -18.40 12.78
CA GLU A 332 -19.92 -17.45 13.90
C GLU A 332 -19.46 -18.11 15.21
N ALA A 333 -19.99 -19.28 15.55
CA ALA A 333 -19.63 -19.99 16.77
C ALA A 333 -18.13 -20.36 16.78
N TYR A 334 -17.62 -20.84 15.64
CA TYR A 334 -16.20 -21.14 15.49
C TYR A 334 -15.32 -19.89 15.65
N ALA A 335 -15.70 -18.77 15.02
CA ALA A 335 -14.97 -17.52 15.12
C ALA A 335 -14.96 -16.98 16.55
N ARG A 336 -16.08 -17.05 17.29
CA ARG A 336 -16.13 -16.69 18.73
C ARG A 336 -15.23 -17.57 19.58
N GLY A 337 -15.23 -18.89 19.34
CA GLY A 337 -14.29 -19.80 20.00
C GLY A 337 -12.82 -19.46 19.72
N LYS A 338 -12.52 -18.99 18.50
CA LYS A 338 -11.19 -18.52 18.11
C LYS A 338 -10.81 -17.19 18.78
N CYS A 339 -11.75 -16.25 18.95
CA CYS A 339 -11.51 -15.03 19.76
C CYS A 339 -11.02 -15.39 21.16
N ILE A 340 -11.69 -16.32 21.84
CA ILE A 340 -11.33 -16.74 23.20
C ILE A 340 -10.00 -17.51 23.21
N SER A 341 -9.88 -18.58 22.41
CA SER A 341 -8.70 -19.46 22.46
C SER A 341 -7.40 -18.82 21.98
N LYS A 342 -7.49 -17.78 21.15
CA LYS A 342 -6.33 -17.06 20.60
C LYS A 342 -6.15 -15.66 21.19
N HIS A 343 -6.99 -15.26 22.15
CA HIS A 343 -7.02 -13.89 22.70
C HIS A 343 -7.11 -12.82 21.61
N ALA A 344 -7.95 -13.04 20.61
CA ALA A 344 -8.16 -12.12 19.50
C ALA A 344 -9.40 -11.24 19.73
N ASP A 345 -9.28 -9.96 19.39
CA ASP A 345 -10.36 -8.97 19.52
C ASP A 345 -11.32 -9.01 18.33
N LEU A 346 -10.84 -9.48 17.18
CA LEU A 346 -11.60 -9.60 15.94
C LEU A 346 -11.16 -10.84 15.17
N ILE A 347 -12.11 -11.66 14.74
CA ILE A 347 -11.90 -12.74 13.78
C ILE A 347 -12.68 -12.45 12.51
N VAL A 348 -11.99 -12.46 11.37
CA VAL A 348 -12.59 -12.34 10.04
C VAL A 348 -12.75 -13.73 9.46
N GLY A 349 -14.00 -14.20 9.38
CA GLY A 349 -14.34 -15.48 8.77
C GLY A 349 -14.79 -15.32 7.32
N ASN A 350 -14.31 -16.17 6.42
CA ASN A 350 -14.84 -16.23 5.04
C ASN A 350 -16.14 -17.06 5.01
N LEU A 351 -17.21 -16.50 4.43
CA LEU A 351 -18.48 -17.19 4.24
C LEU A 351 -18.43 -18.00 2.94
N ALA A 352 -18.33 -19.32 3.05
CA ALA A 352 -18.29 -20.26 1.94
C ALA A 352 -19.68 -20.42 1.26
N ARG A 353 -20.16 -19.39 0.55
CA ARG A 353 -21.44 -19.47 -0.21
C ARG A 353 -21.46 -18.71 -1.53
N THR A 354 -20.32 -18.43 -2.14
CA THR A 354 -20.28 -17.95 -3.53
C THR A 354 -19.66 -19.02 -4.42
N ALA A 355 -20.35 -19.34 -5.51
CA ALA A 355 -20.01 -20.39 -6.46
C ALA A 355 -18.52 -20.40 -6.80
N ILE A 356 -17.93 -21.60 -6.91
CA ILE A 356 -16.56 -21.83 -7.39
C ILE A 356 -16.34 -20.97 -8.65
N GLY A 357 -15.53 -19.92 -8.53
CA GLY A 357 -15.21 -18.98 -9.62
C GLY A 357 -15.78 -17.56 -9.50
N SER A 358 -16.57 -17.21 -8.48
CA SER A 358 -17.01 -15.83 -8.28
C SER A 358 -15.94 -14.96 -7.61
N PRO A 359 -15.65 -13.74 -8.10
CA PRO A 359 -14.73 -12.78 -7.48
C PRO A 359 -15.24 -12.18 -6.16
N ASP A 360 -16.50 -12.48 -5.79
CA ASP A 360 -17.19 -11.87 -4.66
C ASP A 360 -16.96 -12.64 -3.35
N ASN A 361 -16.25 -12.00 -2.41
CA ASN A 361 -16.03 -12.50 -1.07
C ASN A 361 -17.10 -11.96 -0.13
N CYS A 362 -17.76 -12.85 0.60
CA CYS A 362 -18.56 -12.49 1.76
C CYS A 362 -17.75 -12.84 3.01
N VAL A 363 -17.65 -11.90 3.94
CA VAL A 363 -16.94 -12.09 5.21
C VAL A 363 -17.86 -11.84 6.39
N LEU A 364 -17.58 -12.51 7.49
CA LEU A 364 -18.19 -12.29 8.79
C LEU A 364 -17.12 -11.73 9.74
N LEU A 365 -17.30 -10.50 10.20
CA LEU A 365 -16.44 -9.85 11.17
C LEU A 365 -16.99 -10.15 12.57
N VAL A 366 -16.29 -10.97 13.35
CA VAL A 366 -16.74 -11.48 14.64
C VAL A 366 -15.86 -10.95 15.76
N THR A 367 -16.48 -10.26 16.70
CA THR A 367 -15.92 -9.84 18.00
C THR A 367 -16.47 -10.75 19.10
N PRO A 368 -15.94 -10.70 20.33
CA PRO A 368 -16.51 -11.47 21.43
C PRO A 368 -18.00 -11.15 21.69
N GLU A 369 -18.45 -9.93 21.40
CA GLU A 369 -19.81 -9.46 21.65
C GLU A 369 -20.71 -9.53 20.40
N SER A 370 -20.22 -9.10 19.23
CA SER A 370 -21.02 -8.95 18.00
C SER A 370 -20.45 -9.70 16.79
N ALA A 371 -21.31 -9.98 15.81
CA ALA A 371 -20.93 -10.44 14.48
C ALA A 371 -21.58 -9.56 13.40
N GLU A 372 -20.83 -9.19 12.36
CA GLU A 372 -21.30 -8.36 11.24
C GLU A 372 -20.92 -9.00 9.90
N ALA A 373 -21.92 -9.27 9.05
CA ALA A 373 -21.67 -9.77 7.70
C ALA A 373 -21.40 -8.62 6.71
N PHE A 374 -20.48 -8.82 5.77
CA PHE A 374 -20.17 -7.86 4.71
C PHE A 374 -19.88 -8.59 3.39
N GLY A 375 -20.48 -8.09 2.30
CA GLY A 375 -20.35 -8.62 0.95
C GLY A 375 -21.70 -8.92 0.30
N PRO A 376 -21.72 -9.34 -0.97
CA PRO A 376 -20.57 -9.65 -1.84
C PRO A 376 -19.69 -8.43 -2.12
N ALA A 377 -18.37 -8.59 -2.05
CA ALA A 377 -17.41 -7.52 -2.28
C ALA A 377 -16.05 -8.03 -2.79
N SER A 378 -15.31 -7.15 -3.46
CA SER A 378 -13.92 -7.43 -3.83
C SER A 378 -13.01 -7.53 -2.59
N LYS A 379 -11.85 -8.20 -2.72
CA LYS A 379 -10.87 -8.30 -1.63
C LYS A 379 -10.38 -6.94 -1.12
N ARG A 380 -10.35 -5.94 -2.01
CA ARG A 380 -10.00 -4.55 -1.70
C ARG A 380 -11.08 -3.89 -0.83
N GLU A 381 -12.35 -4.05 -1.18
CA GLU A 381 -13.46 -3.52 -0.38
C GLU A 381 -13.54 -4.21 0.99
N VAL A 382 -13.31 -5.53 1.03
CA VAL A 382 -13.18 -6.28 2.29
C VAL A 382 -12.03 -5.74 3.14
N ALA A 383 -10.87 -5.49 2.56
CA ALA A 383 -9.72 -4.91 3.27
C ALA A 383 -10.05 -3.53 3.86
N LEU A 384 -10.72 -2.66 3.09
CA LEU A 384 -11.16 -1.35 3.56
C LEU A 384 -12.18 -1.45 4.70
N LYS A 385 -13.13 -2.39 4.63
CA LYS A 385 -14.10 -2.65 5.70
C LYS A 385 -13.40 -3.10 6.98
N ILE A 386 -12.44 -4.02 6.88
CA ILE A 386 -11.64 -4.51 8.01
C ILE A 386 -10.86 -3.35 8.66
N VAL A 387 -10.14 -2.56 7.86
CA VAL A 387 -9.36 -1.41 8.36
C VAL A 387 -10.27 -0.35 9.01
N SER A 388 -11.44 -0.08 8.42
CA SER A 388 -12.43 0.81 9.02
C SER A 388 -12.93 0.29 10.38
N ARG A 389 -13.17 -1.02 10.50
CA ARG A 389 -13.59 -1.64 11.76
C ARG A 389 -12.48 -1.56 12.82
N ILE A 390 -11.23 -1.85 12.44
CA ILE A 390 -10.05 -1.73 13.29
C ILE A 390 -9.91 -0.31 13.84
N ALA A 391 -10.01 0.71 12.97
CA ALA A 391 -9.92 2.11 13.40
C ALA A 391 -11.03 2.49 14.40
N SER A 392 -12.26 2.02 14.17
CA SER A 392 -13.37 2.24 15.11
C SER A 392 -13.10 1.60 16.48
N MET A 393 -12.57 0.37 16.51
CA MET A 393 -12.27 -0.33 17.76
C MET A 393 -11.17 0.36 18.58
N LEU A 394 -10.10 0.83 17.92
CA LEU A 394 -9.03 1.57 18.58
C LEU A 394 -9.51 2.89 19.21
N ASN A 395 -10.42 3.60 18.54
CA ASN A 395 -10.96 4.85 19.05
C ASN A 395 -11.85 4.63 20.28
N SER A 396 -12.71 3.60 20.26
CA SER A 396 -13.56 3.26 21.41
C SER A 396 -12.76 2.84 22.65
N GLN A 397 -11.66 2.09 22.48
CA GLN A 397 -10.78 1.73 23.59
C GLN A 397 -10.07 2.96 24.20
N THR A 398 -9.74 3.96 23.37
CA THR A 398 -9.12 5.21 23.86
C THR A 398 -10.09 6.01 24.73
N SER A 399 -11.36 6.10 24.34
CA SER A 399 -12.41 6.81 25.11
C SER A 399 -12.71 6.14 26.46
N LEU A 400 -12.65 4.80 26.54
CA LEU A 400 -12.88 4.08 27.79
C LEU A 400 -11.75 4.28 28.81
N ILE A 401 -10.51 4.42 28.35
CA ILE A 401 -9.35 4.67 29.24
C ILE A 401 -9.39 6.11 29.80
N GLN A 402 -9.84 7.09 29.01
CA GLN A 402 -9.99 8.48 29.48
C GLN A 402 -11.11 8.63 30.51
N ASN A 403 -12.23 7.93 30.36
CA ASN A 403 -13.36 8.01 31.31
C ASN A 403 -13.12 7.26 32.64
N HIS A 404 -12.02 6.52 32.78
CA HIS A 404 -11.65 5.81 34.02
C HIS A 404 -10.43 6.42 34.73
N ALA A 405 -9.87 7.50 34.18
CA ALA A 405 -8.76 8.25 34.75
C ALA A 405 -9.19 9.58 35.41
N ASP A 406 -10.47 9.94 35.30
CA ASP A 406 -11.17 10.98 36.06
C ASP A 406 -12.01 10.32 37.17
#